data_AF-A0A6P0TVD8-F1
#
_entry.id   AF-A0A6P0TVD8-F1
#
_cell.length_a   1.000
_cell.length_b   1.000
_cell.length_c   1.000
_cell.angle_alpha   90.00
_cell.angle_beta   90.00
_cell.angle_gamma   90.00
#
_symmetry.space_group_name_H-M   'P 1'
#
loop_
_entity.id
_entity.type
_entity.pdbx_description
1 polymer ?
#
loop_
_entity_poly.entity_id
_entity_poly.type
_entity_poly.pdbx_seq_one_letter_code
_entity_poly.pdbx_strand_id
1 'polypeptide(L)' 'MIDATIVRAHQHSAGAKDSSAEQEDIGRSKGGLSTKIHGVVDTLGNPTPRFLTPGQACDLDGADILLPVVEAASSFG' A
#
# COMPACT_ATOMS: atom_id res chain seq x y z
N MET A 1 3.11 0.41 14.41
CA MET A 1 3.42 -0.81 13.63
C MET A 1 3.25 -0.48 12.16
N ILE A 2 4.10 -1.03 11.26
CA ILE A 2 3.90 -0.94 9.80
C ILE A 2 3.59 -2.35 9.32
N ASP A 3 2.55 -2.50 8.51
CA ASP A 3 2.17 -3.76 7.89
C ASP A 3 1.69 -3.54 6.46
N ALA A 4 1.70 -4.61 5.66
CA ALA A 4 1.26 -4.57 4.27
C ALA A 4 0.39 -5.78 3.93
N THR A 5 -0.64 -5.55 3.11
CA THR A 5 -1.51 -6.62 2.62
C THR A 5 -1.72 -6.53 1.12
N ILE A 6 -1.80 -7.70 0.46
CA ILE A 6 -2.04 -7.79 -0.98
C ILE A 6 -3.53 -8.02 -1.22
N VAL A 7 -4.15 -7.13 -1.99
CA VAL A 7 -5.56 -7.22 -2.39
C VAL A 7 -5.62 -7.47 -3.89
N ARG A 8 -6.43 -8.46 -4.29
CA ARG A 8 -6.68 -8.75 -5.71
C ARG A 8 -7.44 -7.58 -6.33
N ALA A 9 -7.02 -7.16 -7.52
CA ALA A 9 -7.77 -6.20 -8.32
C ALA A 9 -9.14 -6.78 -8.69
N HIS A 10 -10.15 -5.91 -8.80
CA HIS A 10 -11.46 -6.36 -9.26
C HIS A 10 -11.35 -6.94 -10.67
N GLN A 11 -12.16 -7.94 -11.02
CA GLN A 11 -12.04 -8.62 -12.33
C GLN A 11 -12.28 -7.68 -13.53
N HIS A 12 -12.92 -6.54 -13.31
CA HIS A 12 -13.15 -5.48 -14.29
C HIS A 12 -12.24 -4.25 -14.08
N SER A 13 -11.17 -4.36 -13.30
CA SER A 13 -10.15 -3.32 -13.14
C SER A 13 -9.27 -3.24 -14.38
N ALA A 14 -9.83 -2.71 -15.47
CA ALA A 14 -9.11 -2.47 -16.72
C ALA A 14 -8.18 -1.23 -16.68
N GLY A 15 -8.22 -0.47 -15.59
CA GLY A 15 -7.53 0.82 -15.46
C GLY A 15 -8.36 1.99 -15.98
N ALA A 16 -7.98 3.21 -15.60
CA ALA A 16 -8.59 4.42 -16.13
C ALA A 16 -8.13 4.67 -17.59
N LYS A 17 -8.95 5.41 -18.35
CA LYS A 17 -8.57 5.81 -19.72
C LYS A 17 -7.29 6.63 -19.69
N ASP A 18 -6.37 6.34 -20.62
CA ASP A 18 -5.07 7.01 -20.76
C ASP A 18 -4.17 6.88 -19.51
N SER A 19 -4.40 5.88 -18.66
CA SER A 19 -3.54 5.50 -17.52
C SER A 19 -2.64 4.29 -17.84
N SER A 20 -1.72 3.99 -16.94
CA SER A 20 -0.93 2.75 -16.96
C SER A 20 -1.11 1.94 -15.67
N ALA A 21 -0.74 0.67 -15.69
CA ALA A 21 -0.82 -0.19 -14.50
C ALA A 21 0.03 0.36 -13.34
N GLU A 22 1.17 0.99 -13.66
CA GLU A 22 2.06 1.64 -12.69
C GLU A 22 1.41 2.88 -12.07
N GLN A 23 0.66 3.66 -12.85
CA GLN A 23 -0.04 4.85 -12.34
C GLN A 23 -1.23 4.50 -11.43
N GLU A 24 -1.76 3.29 -11.56
CA GLU A 24 -2.91 2.78 -10.80
C GLU A 24 -2.48 1.81 -9.67
N ASP A 25 -1.18 1.65 -9.43
CA ASP A 25 -0.62 0.70 -8.46
C ASP A 25 -1.11 -0.76 -8.64
N ILE A 26 -1.34 -1.16 -9.89
CA ILE A 26 -1.76 -2.52 -10.27
C ILE A 26 -0.53 -3.32 -10.72
N GLY A 27 -0.34 -4.46 -10.08
CA GLY A 27 0.77 -5.38 -10.33
C GLY A 27 0.33 -6.83 -10.49
N ARG A 28 1.27 -7.73 -10.84
CA ARG A 28 1.05 -9.17 -10.98
C ARG A 28 1.56 -9.93 -9.76
N SER A 29 0.67 -10.62 -9.05
CA SER A 29 1.04 -11.60 -8.03
C SER A 29 0.64 -13.02 -8.45
N LYS A 30 0.92 -14.03 -7.61
CA LYS A 30 0.47 -15.42 -7.85
C LYS A 30 -1.05 -15.53 -8.02
N GLY A 31 -1.81 -14.59 -7.46
CA GLY A 31 -3.27 -14.55 -7.51
C GLY A 31 -3.87 -13.80 -8.70
N GLY A 32 -3.05 -13.30 -9.64
CA GLY A 32 -3.49 -12.45 -10.74
C GLY A 32 -3.12 -10.97 -10.53
N LEU A 33 -3.91 -10.07 -11.11
CA LEU A 33 -3.73 -8.63 -10.91
C LEU A 33 -4.08 -8.23 -9.47
N SER A 34 -3.24 -7.40 -8.86
CA SER A 34 -3.33 -7.05 -7.44
C SER A 34 -2.59 -5.76 -7.11
N THR A 35 -3.00 -5.13 -6.02
CA THR A 35 -2.37 -3.96 -5.39
C THR A 35 -1.93 -4.36 -3.99
N LYS A 36 -0.83 -3.79 -3.51
CA LYS A 36 -0.38 -3.92 -2.13
C LYS A 36 -0.70 -2.62 -1.39
N ILE A 37 -1.34 -2.75 -0.24
CA ILE A 37 -1.71 -1.66 0.66
C ILE A 37 -0.76 -1.70 1.83
N HIS A 38 0.05 -0.67 1.99
CA HIS A 38 0.91 -0.45 3.14
C HIS A 38 0.20 0.48 4.11
N GLY A 39 0.26 0.20 5.40
CA GLY A 39 -0.40 1.01 6.41
C GLY A 39 0.37 1.07 7.72
N VAL A 40 0.24 2.20 8.40
CA VAL A 40 0.67 2.38 9.80
C VAL A 40 -0.51 2.07 10.72
N VAL A 41 -0.26 1.41 11.84
CA VAL A 41 -1.26 1.18 12.89
C VAL A 41 -0.87 1.94 14.15
N ASP A 42 -1.83 2.69 14.70
CA ASP A 42 -1.69 3.42 15.97
C ASP A 42 -1.74 2.50 17.19
N THR A 43 -1.62 3.06 18.39
CA THR A 43 -1.61 2.30 19.65
C THR A 43 -2.97 1.68 20.00
N LEU A 44 -4.05 2.12 19.36
CA LEU A 44 -5.42 1.59 19.54
C LEU A 44 -5.78 0.54 18.48
N GLY A 45 -4.89 0.27 17.52
CA GLY A 45 -5.13 -0.69 16.45
C GLY A 45 -5.82 -0.08 15.22
N ASN A 46 -5.95 1.25 15.14
CA ASN A 46 -6.56 1.88 13.96
C ASN A 46 -5.51 1.97 12.84
N PRO A 47 -5.84 1.53 11.62
CA PRO A 47 -5.02 1.81 10.46
C PRO A 47 -5.08 3.31 10.13
N THR A 48 -3.90 3.91 10.03
CA THR A 48 -3.64 5.33 9.76
C THR A 48 -3.11 5.46 8.31
N PRO A 49 -2.20 6.37 7.89
CA PRO A 49 -1.99 6.66 6.47
C PRO A 49 -1.63 5.41 5.66
N ARG A 50 -2.15 5.41 4.43
CA ARG A 50 -2.04 4.29 3.50
C ARG A 50 -1.22 4.71 2.28
N PHE A 51 -0.27 3.86 1.90
CA PHE A 51 0.49 3.98 0.67
C PHE A 51 0.22 2.75 -0.19
N LEU A 52 0.08 2.95 -1.50
CA LEU A 52 -0.22 1.90 -2.45
C LEU A 52 1.00 1.62 -3.30
N THR A 53 1.19 0.35 -3.65
CA THR A 53 2.17 -0.09 -4.63
C THR A 53 1.60 -1.24 -5.45
N PRO A 54 2.17 -1.54 -6.62
CA PRO A 54 1.88 -2.78 -7.34
C PRO A 54 1.99 -4.02 -6.45
N GLY A 55 1.12 -5.01 -6.65
CA GLY A 55 0.97 -6.15 -5.72
C GLY A 55 2.24 -6.99 -5.48
N GLN A 56 3.19 -7.01 -6.41
CA GLN A 56 4.47 -7.71 -6.25
C GLN A 56 5.58 -6.91 -5.55
N ALA A 57 5.34 -5.64 -5.21
CA ALA A 57 6.34 -4.78 -4.57
C ALA A 57 6.80 -5.35 -3.22
N CYS A 58 7.99 -4.98 -2.77
CA CYS A 58 8.51 -5.36 -1.47
C CYS A 58 7.82 -4.55 -0.36
N ASP A 59 7.74 -5.09 0.86
CA ASP A 59 7.20 -4.34 2.01
C ASP A 59 8.13 -3.19 2.43
N LEU A 60 9.44 -3.33 2.14
CA LEU A 60 10.43 -2.28 2.38
C LEU A 60 10.14 -1.02 1.56
N ASP A 61 9.64 -1.17 0.32
CA ASP A 61 9.29 -0.06 -0.55
C ASP A 61 8.23 0.85 0.09
N GLY A 62 7.28 0.27 0.83
CA GLY A 62 6.28 1.02 1.60
C GLY A 62 6.78 1.49 2.95
N ALA A 63 7.63 0.71 3.62
CA ALA A 63 8.22 1.08 4.91
C ALA A 63 9.06 2.36 4.80
N ASP A 64 9.89 2.48 3.76
CA ASP A 64 10.73 3.67 3.53
C ASP A 64 9.90 4.95 3.43
N ILE A 65 8.70 4.86 2.86
CA ILE A 65 7.76 5.99 2.73
C ILE A 65 7.02 6.28 4.05
N LEU A 66 6.67 5.25 4.81
CA LEU A 66 5.81 5.38 6.00
C LEU A 66 6.60 5.62 7.30
N LEU A 67 7.88 5.24 7.36
CA LEU A 67 8.72 5.41 8.56
C LEU A 67 8.73 6.86 9.09
N PRO A 68 8.94 7.91 8.26
CA PRO A 68 8.91 9.30 8.75
C PRO A 68 7.56 9.70 9.36
N VAL A 69 6.47 9.08 8.89
CA VAL A 69 5.12 9.36 9.38
C VAL A 69 4.92 8.79 10.78
N VAL A 70 5.46 7.60 11.04
CA VAL A 70 5.45 6.98 12.37
C VAL A 70 6.24 7.83 13.36
N GLU A 71 7.43 8.30 12.96
CA GLU A 71 8.29 9.13 13.82
C GLU A 71 7.62 10.46 14.17
N ALA A 72 7.00 11.13 13.19
CA ALA A 72 6.26 12.38 13.43
C ALA A 72 5.06 12.16 14.38
N ALA A 73 4.32 11.07 14.23
CA ALA A 73 3.20 10.73 15.12
C ALA A 73 3.66 10.42 16.57
N SER A 74 4.91 9.99 16.74
CA SER A 74 5.51 9.68 18.05
C SER A 74 5.93 10.93 18.84
N SER A 75 6.00 12.10 18.19
CA SER A 75 6.46 13.36 18.80
C SER A 75 5.38 14.17 19.52
N PHE A 76 4.14 13.66 19.59
CA PHE A 76 3.02 14.21 20.38
C PHE A 76 2.79 13.44 21.70
N GLY A 77 3.86 12.95 22.32
CA GLY A 77 3.88 12.39 23.67
C GLY A 77 4.42 13.39 24.69
#